data_AF-A0A285GQ98-F1
#
_entry.id   AF-A0A285GQ98-F1
#
_cell.length_a   1.000
_cell.length_b   1.000
_cell.length_c   1.000
_cell.angle_alpha   90.00
_cell.angle_beta   90.00
_cell.angle_gamma   90.00
#
_symmetry.space_group_name_H-M   'P 1'
#
loop_
_entity.id
_entity.type
_entity.pdbx_description
1 polymer ?
#
loop_
_entity_poly.entity_id
_entity_poly.type
_entity_poly.pdbx_seq_one_letter_code
_entity_poly.pdbx_strand_id
1 'polypeptide(L)'
;MPNERLRTAMLERGITPAAMAEALKVDPKSVERWISGRTPYRRHRYQVAAQLGVDEVYLWPDALSPDQVASASESEIINIYPHRWTVPSDLWRHMFEGVEQEIGVLVYSGLFLSEDAGIRRIFRQKADAGVRVRILLGDPESEVVAQRGTDEGVDEAQAGKIKNALVMYRPLRKIDGVEFRLHQTVLYNSIYRADDQLLVNTHIYGFTAAQAPVLHLRRVAGGSMVTTYLESFEHVWDDATPLE
;
A
#
# COMPACT_ATOMS: atom_id res chain seq x y z
N MET A 1 -18.30 7.84 24.80
CA MET A 1 -18.31 6.36 24.64
C MET A 1 -16.87 5.88 24.68
N PRO A 2 -16.58 4.66 25.17
CA PRO A 2 -15.25 4.08 25.10
C PRO A 2 -14.72 4.06 23.67
N ASN A 3 -13.42 4.31 23.51
CA ASN A 3 -12.73 4.23 22.23
C ASN A 3 -12.28 2.78 22.00
N GLU A 4 -13.20 1.95 21.49
CA GLU A 4 -12.91 0.54 21.21
C GLU A 4 -11.87 0.39 20.09
N ARG A 5 -11.79 1.33 19.13
CA ARG A 5 -10.78 1.31 18.06
C ARG A 5 -9.36 1.42 18.61
N LEU A 6 -9.14 2.35 19.55
CA LEU A 6 -7.86 2.48 20.25
C LEU A 6 -7.53 1.23 21.06
N ARG A 7 -8.52 0.68 21.78
CA ARG A 7 -8.32 -0.54 22.57
C ARG A 7 -7.91 -1.71 21.68
N THR A 8 -8.62 -1.95 20.58
CA THR A 8 -8.34 -3.04 19.64
C THR A 8 -6.97 -2.88 19.00
N ALA A 9 -6.65 -1.68 18.47
CA ALA A 9 -5.35 -1.43 17.85
C ALA A 9 -4.17 -1.65 18.83
N MET A 10 -4.33 -1.26 20.10
CA MET A 10 -3.33 -1.53 21.13
C MET A 10 -3.17 -3.03 21.42
N LEU A 11 -4.27 -3.77 21.49
CA LEU A 11 -4.26 -5.23 21.70
C LEU A 11 -3.61 -5.97 20.53
N GLU A 12 -3.95 -5.62 19.29
CA GLU A 12 -3.37 -6.22 18.08
C GLU A 12 -1.85 -6.01 17.99
N ARG A 13 -1.37 -4.85 18.46
CA ARG A 13 0.06 -4.53 18.52
C ARG A 13 0.75 -5.04 19.80
N GLY A 14 0.02 -5.65 20.73
CA GLY A 14 0.54 -6.09 22.02
C GLY A 14 1.04 -4.96 22.93
N ILE A 15 0.56 -3.73 22.74
CA ILE A 15 1.00 -2.55 23.49
C ILE A 15 0.08 -2.32 24.69
N THR A 16 0.64 -2.34 25.90
CA THR A 16 -0.11 -2.04 27.12
C THR A 16 -0.32 -0.53 27.31
N PRO A 17 -1.35 -0.09 28.06
CA PRO A 17 -1.51 1.32 28.42
C PRO A 17 -0.26 1.93 29.07
N ALA A 18 0.44 1.16 29.90
CA ALA A 18 1.69 1.59 30.54
C ALA A 18 2.82 1.78 29.53
N ALA A 19 3.01 0.83 28.59
CA ALA A 19 4.04 0.94 27.56
C ALA A 19 3.77 2.11 26.58
N MET A 20 2.52 2.32 26.21
CA MET A 20 2.11 3.49 25.43
C MET A 20 2.41 4.79 26.19
N ALA A 21 2.09 4.84 27.48
CA ALA A 21 2.32 6.02 28.31
C ALA A 21 3.81 6.34 28.46
N GLU A 22 4.65 5.31 28.65
CA GLU A 22 6.10 5.43 28.70
C GLU A 22 6.67 6.00 27.40
N ALA A 23 6.27 5.44 26.24
CA ALA A 23 6.70 5.90 24.93
C ALA A 23 6.32 7.37 24.67
N LEU A 24 5.11 7.77 25.08
CA LEU A 24 4.61 9.13 24.93
C LEU A 24 5.07 10.09 26.04
N LYS A 25 5.74 9.60 27.08
CA LYS A 25 6.12 10.35 28.28
C LYS A 25 4.92 11.02 28.96
N VAL A 26 3.81 10.28 29.09
CA VAL A 26 2.58 10.71 29.76
C VAL A 26 2.26 9.76 30.93
N ASP A 27 1.32 10.16 31.78
CA ASP A 27 0.82 9.30 32.86
C ASP A 27 -0.04 8.14 32.30
N PRO A 28 0.12 6.88 32.77
CA PRO A 28 -0.70 5.74 32.32
C PRO A 28 -2.20 5.95 32.39
N LYS A 29 -2.68 6.69 33.39
CA LYS A 29 -4.08 7.06 33.56
C LYS A 29 -4.59 7.97 32.44
N SER A 30 -3.69 8.69 31.76
CA SER A 30 -4.04 9.46 30.56
C SER A 30 -4.43 8.53 29.41
N VAL A 31 -3.66 7.46 29.19
CA VAL A 31 -3.96 6.46 28.16
C VAL A 31 -5.25 5.71 28.47
N GLU A 32 -5.45 5.31 29.73
CA GLU A 32 -6.73 4.70 30.18
C GLU A 32 -7.93 5.62 29.96
N ARG A 33 -7.76 6.93 30.19
CA ARG A 33 -8.80 7.94 29.90
C ARG A 33 -9.07 8.06 28.40
N TRP A 34 -8.05 7.93 27.55
CA TRP A 34 -8.24 7.93 26.09
C TRP A 34 -9.01 6.72 25.62
N ILE A 35 -8.70 5.53 26.16
CA ILE A 35 -9.47 4.29 25.94
C ILE A 35 -10.91 4.45 26.44
N SER A 36 -11.13 5.19 27.52
CA SER A 36 -12.46 5.47 28.06
C SER A 36 -13.24 6.54 27.28
N GLY A 37 -12.66 7.09 26.20
CA GLY A 37 -13.33 8.02 25.27
C GLY A 37 -12.88 9.47 25.36
N ARG A 38 -11.89 9.82 26.20
CA ARG A 38 -11.35 11.19 26.23
C ARG A 38 -10.47 11.43 25.00
N THR A 39 -10.80 12.41 24.18
CA THR A 39 -9.95 12.81 23.06
C THR A 39 -8.65 13.47 23.57
N PRO A 40 -7.46 12.96 23.20
CA PRO A 40 -6.18 13.57 23.55
C PRO A 40 -5.95 14.89 22.81
N TYR A 41 -4.97 15.68 23.27
CA TYR A 41 -4.40 16.77 22.47
C TYR A 41 -3.78 16.21 21.16
N ARG A 42 -3.80 17.02 20.09
CA ARG A 42 -3.34 16.62 18.75
C ARG A 42 -1.95 15.98 18.74
N ARG A 43 -0.99 16.52 19.50
CA ARG A 43 0.35 15.93 19.64
C ARG A 43 0.32 14.47 20.10
N HIS A 44 -0.48 14.14 21.11
CA HIS A 44 -0.57 12.77 21.61
C HIS A 44 -1.33 11.87 20.65
N ARG A 45 -2.39 12.38 20.01
CA ARG A 45 -3.11 11.62 18.98
C ARG A 45 -2.18 11.21 17.84
N TYR A 46 -1.37 12.14 17.36
CA TYR A 46 -0.31 11.88 16.37
C TYR A 46 0.64 10.77 16.84
N GLN A 47 1.19 10.89 18.05
CA GLN A 47 2.17 9.93 18.57
C GLN A 47 1.59 8.53 18.76
N VAL A 48 0.35 8.43 19.25
CA VAL A 48 -0.36 7.14 19.39
C VAL A 48 -0.62 6.53 18.02
N ALA A 49 -1.15 7.30 17.07
CA ALA A 49 -1.43 6.85 15.71
C ALA A 49 -0.15 6.30 15.03
N ALA A 50 0.95 7.06 15.11
CA ALA A 50 2.25 6.65 14.60
C ALA A 50 2.76 5.36 15.27
N GLN A 51 2.67 5.26 16.59
CA GLN A 51 3.13 4.07 17.33
C GLN A 51 2.30 2.82 17.03
N LEU A 52 1.00 2.98 16.76
CA LEU A 52 0.11 1.87 16.41
C LEU A 52 0.10 1.56 14.90
N GLY A 53 0.67 2.43 14.07
CA GLY A 53 0.62 2.31 12.62
C GLY A 53 -0.79 2.43 12.04
N VAL A 54 -1.71 3.09 12.73
CA VAL A 54 -3.10 3.33 12.29
C VAL A 54 -3.36 4.84 12.20
N ASP A 55 -4.40 5.25 11.47
CA ASP A 55 -4.63 6.68 11.25
C ASP A 55 -5.24 7.38 12.46
N GLU A 56 -4.89 8.65 12.63
CA GLU A 56 -5.52 9.50 13.65
C GLU A 56 -7.04 9.56 13.46
N VAL A 57 -7.53 9.63 12.21
CA VAL A 57 -8.96 9.67 11.87
C VAL A 57 -9.64 8.34 12.17
N TYR A 58 -8.95 7.22 12.00
CA TYR A 58 -9.48 5.91 12.41
C TYR A 58 -9.68 5.88 13.92
N LEU A 59 -8.66 6.25 14.69
CA LEU A 59 -8.71 6.23 16.16
C LEU A 59 -9.66 7.27 16.75
N TRP A 60 -9.76 8.46 16.16
CA TRP A 60 -10.60 9.55 16.63
C TRP A 60 -11.29 10.26 15.46
N PRO A 61 -12.39 9.69 14.92
CA PRO A 61 -13.06 10.23 13.73
C PRO A 61 -13.60 11.65 13.94
N ASP A 62 -14.00 11.99 15.16
CA ASP A 62 -14.56 13.30 15.49
C ASP A 62 -13.51 14.32 15.96
N ALA A 63 -12.21 13.98 15.91
CA ALA A 63 -11.14 14.83 16.46
C ALA A 63 -10.50 15.79 15.44
N LEU A 64 -10.79 15.61 14.15
CA LEU A 64 -10.36 16.48 13.06
C LEU A 64 -11.59 16.97 12.30
N SER A 65 -11.62 18.25 11.95
CA SER A 65 -12.63 18.74 11.01
C SER A 65 -12.35 18.20 9.60
N PRO A 66 -13.35 18.14 8.71
CA PRO A 66 -13.14 17.76 7.31
C PRO A 66 -12.02 18.55 6.63
N ASP A 67 -11.94 19.86 6.89
CA ASP A 67 -10.87 20.72 6.34
C ASP A 67 -9.47 20.32 6.82
N GLN A 68 -9.36 19.85 8.07
CA GLN A 68 -8.08 19.40 8.63
C GLN A 68 -7.63 18.07 8.02
N VAL A 69 -8.59 17.17 7.73
CA VAL A 69 -8.30 15.90 7.03
C VAL A 69 -7.90 16.18 5.58
N ALA A 70 -8.61 17.07 4.90
CA ALA A 70 -8.27 17.47 3.53
C ALA A 70 -6.85 18.06 3.45
N SER A 71 -6.52 19.03 4.31
CA SER A 71 -5.19 19.63 4.36
C SER A 71 -4.08 18.63 4.72
N ALA A 72 -4.35 17.68 5.61
CA ALA A 72 -3.40 16.61 5.91
C ALA A 72 -3.23 15.68 4.69
N SER A 73 -4.31 15.33 4.00
CA SER A 73 -4.27 14.45 2.82
C SER A 73 -3.56 15.09 1.63
N GLU A 74 -3.64 16.41 1.47
CA GLU A 74 -2.82 17.15 0.50
C GLU A 74 -1.32 16.99 0.78
N SER A 75 -0.94 16.90 2.05
CA SER A 75 0.45 16.68 2.47
C SER A 75 0.93 15.24 2.24
N GLU A 76 0.03 14.29 1.93
CA GLU A 76 0.43 12.93 1.52
C GLU A 76 1.01 12.90 0.12
N ILE A 77 0.71 13.89 -0.73
CA ILE A 77 1.20 13.95 -2.11
C ILE A 77 2.64 14.48 -2.11
N ILE A 78 3.61 13.60 -2.36
CA ILE A 78 5.01 13.97 -2.57
C ILE A 78 5.18 14.57 -3.96
N ASN A 79 4.63 13.90 -4.97
CA ASN A 79 4.78 14.31 -6.36
C ASN A 79 3.67 13.72 -7.25
N ILE A 80 3.44 14.36 -8.38
CA ILE A 80 2.57 13.86 -9.45
C ILE A 80 3.40 13.82 -10.72
N TYR A 81 3.62 12.61 -11.23
CA TYR A 81 4.24 12.40 -12.53
C TYR A 81 3.16 12.41 -13.61
N PRO A 82 3.27 13.25 -14.66
CA PRO A 82 2.27 13.30 -15.72
C PRO A 82 2.07 11.95 -16.43
N HIS A 83 3.09 11.10 -16.44
CA HIS A 83 3.09 9.79 -17.07
C HIS A 83 4.00 8.81 -16.30
N ARG A 84 3.67 7.52 -16.25
CA ARG A 84 4.52 6.51 -15.59
C ARG A 84 5.93 6.45 -16.17
N TRP A 85 6.11 6.66 -17.46
CA TRP A 85 7.44 6.69 -18.08
C TRP A 85 8.34 7.85 -17.61
N THR A 86 7.80 8.84 -16.89
CA THR A 86 8.55 9.99 -16.35
C THR A 86 8.94 9.78 -14.89
N VAL A 87 8.46 8.69 -14.27
CA VAL A 87 8.93 8.29 -12.95
C VAL A 87 10.41 7.89 -13.09
N PRO A 88 11.33 8.52 -12.35
CA PRO A 88 12.75 8.19 -12.42
C PRO A 88 12.99 6.70 -12.19
N SER A 89 13.83 6.08 -13.02
CA SER A 89 14.07 4.64 -12.97
C SER A 89 14.72 4.21 -11.65
N ASP A 90 15.54 5.07 -11.08
CA ASP A 90 16.19 4.92 -9.79
C ASP A 90 15.19 5.04 -8.63
N LEU A 91 14.14 5.85 -8.75
CA LEU A 91 13.12 5.98 -7.69
C LEU A 91 12.48 4.63 -7.35
N TRP A 92 12.15 3.81 -8.35
CA TRP A 92 11.58 2.47 -8.11
C TRP A 92 12.49 1.62 -7.22
N ARG A 93 13.79 1.59 -7.52
CA ARG A 93 14.77 0.80 -6.78
C ARG A 93 14.97 1.34 -5.37
N HIS A 94 15.21 2.65 -5.23
CA HIS A 94 15.38 3.30 -3.93
C HIS A 94 14.15 3.11 -3.03
N MET A 95 12.95 3.18 -3.60
CA MET A 95 11.71 2.96 -2.87
C MET A 95 11.66 1.56 -2.26
N PHE A 96 12.02 0.51 -3.01
CA PHE A 96 12.02 -0.86 -2.48
C PHE A 96 13.25 -1.21 -1.63
N GLU A 97 14.40 -0.57 -1.86
CA GLU A 97 15.63 -0.76 -1.06
C GLU A 97 15.47 -0.27 0.38
N GLY A 98 14.62 0.73 0.63
CA GLY A 98 14.36 1.27 1.97
C GLY A 98 13.39 0.45 2.83
N VAL A 99 12.73 -0.57 2.27
CA VAL A 99 11.60 -1.25 2.93
C VAL A 99 12.03 -2.09 4.12
N GLU A 100 11.29 -2.00 5.22
CA GLU A 100 11.53 -2.75 6.46
C GLU A 100 10.40 -3.73 6.82
N GLN A 101 9.17 -3.52 6.33
CA GLN A 101 8.02 -4.35 6.72
C GLN A 101 7.40 -5.04 5.51
N GLU A 102 7.03 -4.28 4.48
CA GLU A 102 6.24 -4.81 3.38
C GLU A 102 6.48 -4.15 2.02
N ILE A 103 6.65 -5.01 1.00
CA ILE A 103 6.53 -4.67 -0.40
C ILE A 103 5.20 -5.20 -0.93
N GLY A 104 4.41 -4.33 -1.56
CA GLY A 104 3.15 -4.72 -2.22
C GLY A 104 3.15 -4.28 -3.69
N VAL A 105 2.69 -5.14 -4.59
CA VAL A 105 2.51 -4.81 -6.02
C VAL A 105 1.13 -5.29 -6.45
N LEU A 106 0.27 -4.38 -6.88
CA LEU A 106 -1.04 -4.68 -7.47
C LEU A 106 -1.09 -4.10 -8.88
N VAL A 107 -1.11 -4.97 -9.88
CA VAL A 107 -1.04 -4.60 -11.30
C VAL A 107 -1.78 -5.63 -12.14
N TYR A 108 -2.18 -5.25 -13.37
CA TYR A 108 -2.51 -6.28 -14.36
C TYR A 108 -1.27 -7.09 -14.75
N SER A 109 -0.25 -6.46 -15.34
CA SER A 109 0.98 -7.17 -15.76
C SER A 109 2.25 -6.74 -15.03
N GLY A 110 2.43 -5.43 -14.76
CA GLY A 110 3.65 -4.92 -14.15
C GLY A 110 4.94 -5.32 -14.89
N LEU A 111 4.87 -5.56 -16.21
CA LEU A 111 5.95 -6.21 -16.95
C LEU A 111 7.31 -5.51 -16.78
N PHE A 112 7.34 -4.17 -16.83
CA PHE A 112 8.56 -3.39 -16.62
C PHE A 112 9.27 -3.67 -15.29
N LEU A 113 8.49 -3.94 -14.23
CA LEU A 113 8.99 -4.26 -12.90
C LEU A 113 9.57 -5.68 -12.89
N SER A 114 8.86 -6.60 -13.55
CA SER A 114 9.27 -8.00 -13.65
C SER A 114 10.51 -8.19 -14.51
N GLU A 115 10.75 -7.34 -15.52
CA GLU A 115 11.91 -7.40 -16.42
C GLU A 115 13.18 -6.83 -15.77
N ASP A 116 13.06 -5.92 -14.80
CA ASP A 116 14.19 -5.33 -14.10
C ASP A 116 14.85 -6.35 -13.12
N ALA A 117 16.04 -6.83 -13.50
CA ALA A 117 16.81 -7.78 -12.70
C ALA A 117 17.27 -7.23 -11.34
N GLY A 118 17.49 -5.91 -11.23
CA GLY A 118 17.82 -5.23 -9.99
C GLY A 118 16.64 -5.25 -9.03
N ILE A 119 15.43 -4.96 -9.50
CA ILE A 119 14.22 -5.02 -8.68
C ILE A 119 13.95 -6.44 -8.20
N ARG A 120 14.08 -7.45 -9.07
CA ARG A 120 13.96 -8.86 -8.64
C ARG A 120 14.99 -9.23 -7.58
N ARG A 121 16.22 -8.72 -7.68
CA ARG A 121 17.26 -8.92 -6.65
C ARG A 121 16.88 -8.25 -5.33
N ILE A 122 16.36 -7.02 -5.36
CA ILE A 122 15.89 -6.30 -4.17
C ILE A 122 14.78 -7.09 -3.47
N PHE A 123 13.78 -7.58 -4.21
CA PHE A 123 12.68 -8.36 -3.63
C PHE A 123 13.17 -9.62 -2.92
N ARG A 124 14.10 -10.37 -3.54
CA ARG A 124 14.76 -11.51 -2.90
C ARG A 124 15.47 -11.09 -1.61
N GLN A 125 16.33 -10.07 -1.68
CA GLN A 125 17.12 -9.63 -0.52
C GLN A 125 16.24 -9.15 0.63
N LYS A 126 15.12 -8.50 0.31
CA LYS A 126 14.15 -8.04 1.31
C LYS A 126 13.41 -9.22 1.95
N ALA A 127 12.94 -10.17 1.14
CA ALA A 127 12.33 -11.39 1.65
C ALA A 127 13.29 -12.20 2.55
N ASP A 128 14.55 -12.37 2.13
CA ASP A 128 15.60 -13.03 2.94
C ASP A 128 15.86 -12.30 4.27
N ALA A 129 15.60 -10.98 4.33
CA ALA A 129 15.69 -10.15 5.54
C ALA A 129 14.39 -10.15 6.38
N GLY A 130 13.37 -10.92 6.00
CA GLY A 130 12.11 -11.04 6.72
C GLY A 130 11.01 -10.04 6.29
N VAL A 131 11.24 -9.25 5.25
CA VAL A 131 10.21 -8.35 4.68
C VAL A 131 9.17 -9.19 3.92
N ARG A 132 7.90 -8.90 4.14
CA ARG A 132 6.82 -9.55 3.38
C ARG A 132 6.73 -8.94 1.99
N VAL A 133 6.73 -9.77 0.95
CA VAL A 133 6.59 -9.33 -0.45
C VAL A 133 5.33 -9.94 -1.04
N ARG A 134 4.37 -9.10 -1.43
CA ARG A 134 3.08 -9.49 -1.98
C ARG A 134 2.91 -8.98 -3.40
N ILE A 135 2.73 -9.87 -4.37
CA ILE A 135 2.58 -9.51 -5.78
C ILE A 135 1.27 -10.08 -6.31
N LEU A 136 0.37 -9.19 -6.73
CA LEU A 136 -0.87 -9.51 -7.41
C LEU A 136 -0.74 -9.14 -8.88
N LEU A 137 -1.02 -10.12 -9.74
CA LEU A 137 -1.11 -9.95 -11.19
C LEU A 137 -2.55 -10.24 -11.64
N GLY A 138 -2.97 -9.64 -12.75
CA GLY A 138 -4.24 -10.00 -13.37
C GLY A 138 -4.23 -11.46 -13.80
N ASP A 139 -5.35 -12.16 -13.65
CA ASP A 139 -5.50 -13.52 -14.16
C ASP A 139 -5.55 -13.46 -15.70
N PRO A 140 -4.56 -14.03 -16.42
CA PRO A 140 -4.47 -13.90 -17.87
C PRO A 140 -5.61 -14.61 -18.62
N GLU A 141 -6.38 -15.47 -17.95
CA GLU A 141 -7.52 -16.18 -18.54
C GLU A 141 -8.86 -15.51 -18.18
N SER A 142 -8.84 -14.38 -17.46
CA SER A 142 -10.06 -13.68 -17.05
C SER A 142 -10.61 -12.73 -18.12
N GLU A 143 -11.94 -12.61 -18.16
CA GLU A 143 -12.63 -11.64 -19.02
C GLU A 143 -12.22 -10.20 -18.72
N VAL A 144 -11.89 -9.89 -17.46
CA VAL A 144 -11.45 -8.55 -17.05
C VAL A 144 -10.11 -8.18 -17.69
N VAL A 145 -9.16 -9.12 -17.77
CA VAL A 145 -7.88 -8.89 -18.47
C VAL A 145 -8.11 -8.75 -19.97
N ALA A 146 -8.96 -9.58 -20.56
CA ALA A 146 -9.29 -9.50 -21.99
C ALA A 146 -9.92 -8.14 -22.33
N GLN A 147 -10.92 -7.71 -21.55
CA GLN A 147 -11.57 -6.41 -21.71
C GLN A 147 -10.58 -5.26 -21.54
N ARG A 148 -9.68 -5.34 -20.56
CA ARG A 148 -8.61 -4.33 -20.39
C ARG A 148 -7.71 -4.22 -21.61
N GLY A 149 -7.38 -5.36 -22.23
CA GLY A 149 -6.63 -5.41 -23.48
C GLY A 149 -7.31 -4.63 -24.60
N THR A 150 -8.60 -4.88 -24.80
CA THR A 150 -9.45 -4.16 -25.76
C THR A 150 -9.51 -2.66 -25.44
N ASP A 151 -9.75 -2.28 -24.18
CA ASP A 151 -9.88 -0.88 -23.75
C ASP A 151 -8.58 -0.08 -23.94
N GLU A 152 -7.42 -0.71 -23.81
CA GLU A 152 -6.11 -0.09 -24.04
C GLU A 152 -5.65 -0.16 -25.51
N GLY A 153 -6.38 -0.86 -26.38
CA GLY A 153 -5.99 -1.08 -27.79
C GLY A 153 -4.77 -2.00 -27.95
N VAL A 154 -4.57 -2.93 -26.99
CA VAL A 154 -3.48 -3.92 -27.01
C VAL A 154 -3.97 -5.36 -27.14
N ASP A 155 -5.29 -5.59 -26.99
CA ASP A 155 -5.96 -6.88 -27.14
C ASP A 155 -5.23 -8.01 -26.37
N GLU A 156 -5.01 -9.15 -27.02
CA GLU A 156 -4.33 -10.34 -26.50
C GLU A 156 -2.92 -10.09 -25.95
N ALA A 157 -2.27 -8.98 -26.35
CA ALA A 157 -0.95 -8.64 -25.84
C ALA A 157 -0.99 -8.39 -24.31
N GLN A 158 -2.14 -8.05 -23.74
CA GLN A 158 -2.25 -7.87 -22.29
C GLN A 158 -2.04 -9.20 -21.55
N ALA A 159 -2.76 -10.26 -21.92
CA ALA A 159 -2.57 -11.59 -21.34
C ALA A 159 -1.14 -12.11 -21.58
N GLY A 160 -0.59 -11.83 -22.77
CA GLY A 160 0.81 -12.14 -23.10
C GLY A 160 1.83 -11.47 -22.15
N LYS A 161 1.65 -10.19 -21.83
CA LYS A 161 2.51 -9.46 -20.87
C LYS A 161 2.45 -10.08 -19.47
N ILE A 162 1.28 -10.50 -19.02
CA ILE A 162 1.08 -11.17 -17.72
C ILE A 162 1.81 -12.51 -17.69
N LYS A 163 1.62 -13.34 -18.72
CA LYS A 163 2.32 -14.64 -18.87
C LYS A 163 3.85 -14.45 -18.86
N ASN A 164 4.35 -13.39 -19.51
CA ASN A 164 5.78 -13.06 -19.48
C ASN A 164 6.24 -12.65 -18.07
N ALA A 165 5.51 -11.76 -17.39
CA ALA A 165 5.83 -11.36 -16.02
C ALA A 165 5.89 -12.56 -15.06
N LEU A 166 4.95 -13.50 -15.17
CA LEU A 166 4.94 -14.76 -14.41
C LEU A 166 6.20 -15.61 -14.64
N VAL A 167 6.69 -15.68 -15.89
CA VAL A 167 7.94 -16.36 -16.22
C VAL A 167 9.14 -15.66 -15.57
N MET A 168 9.22 -14.33 -15.67
CA MET A 168 10.31 -13.54 -15.09
C MET A 168 10.37 -13.63 -13.55
N TYR A 169 9.21 -13.77 -12.91
CA TYR A 169 9.10 -13.93 -11.46
C TYR A 169 9.26 -15.36 -10.95
N ARG A 170 9.35 -16.37 -11.82
CA ARG A 170 9.54 -17.78 -11.41
C ARG A 170 10.68 -17.99 -10.39
N PRO A 171 11.84 -17.29 -10.45
CA PRO A 171 12.89 -17.44 -9.45
C PRO A 171 12.55 -16.89 -8.06
N LEU A 172 11.55 -16.01 -7.92
CA LEU A 172 11.10 -15.45 -6.65
C LEU A 172 10.00 -16.28 -5.98
N ARG A 173 9.22 -17.03 -6.77
CA ARG A 173 8.09 -17.84 -6.27
C ARG A 173 8.47 -18.94 -5.26
N LYS A 174 9.76 -19.28 -5.14
CA LYS A 174 10.25 -20.31 -4.21
C LYS A 174 10.93 -19.71 -2.98
N ILE A 175 10.82 -18.40 -2.78
CA ILE A 175 11.44 -17.69 -1.67
C ILE A 175 10.39 -17.50 -0.59
N ASP A 176 10.70 -17.96 0.62
CA ASP A 176 9.84 -17.74 1.78
C ASP A 176 9.64 -16.23 2.00
N GLY A 177 8.38 -15.83 2.23
CA GLY A 177 8.02 -14.41 2.37
C GLY A 177 7.69 -13.70 1.06
N VAL A 178 7.84 -14.35 -0.11
CA VAL A 178 7.34 -13.85 -1.39
C VAL A 178 6.08 -14.59 -1.81
N GLU A 179 4.95 -13.91 -1.79
CA GLU A 179 3.64 -14.44 -2.13
C GLU A 179 3.13 -13.86 -3.46
N PHE A 180 2.64 -14.73 -4.35
CA PHE A 180 2.01 -14.34 -5.61
C PHE A 180 0.53 -14.72 -5.60
N ARG A 181 -0.34 -13.82 -6.11
CA ARG A 181 -1.75 -14.11 -6.36
C ARG A 181 -2.18 -13.62 -7.74
N LEU A 182 -3.22 -14.25 -8.29
CA LEU A 182 -3.92 -13.81 -9.49
C LEU A 182 -5.27 -13.21 -9.12
N HIS A 183 -5.58 -12.03 -9.63
CA HIS A 183 -6.87 -11.35 -9.39
C HIS A 183 -7.69 -11.23 -10.67
N GLN A 184 -9.02 -11.21 -10.51
CA GLN A 184 -9.97 -10.92 -11.58
C GLN A 184 -10.66 -9.56 -11.38
N THR A 185 -10.13 -8.72 -10.49
CA THR A 185 -10.70 -7.40 -10.17
C THR A 185 -10.48 -6.37 -11.27
N VAL A 186 -11.51 -5.57 -11.57
CA VAL A 186 -11.39 -4.37 -12.40
C VAL A 186 -10.58 -3.32 -11.65
N LEU A 187 -9.38 -3.01 -12.14
CA LEU A 187 -8.51 -2.00 -11.52
C LEU A 187 -8.67 -0.61 -12.13
N TYR A 188 -8.92 0.39 -11.28
CA TYR A 188 -8.87 1.82 -11.63
C TYR A 188 -7.48 2.44 -11.48
N ASN A 189 -6.57 1.73 -10.81
CA ASN A 189 -5.18 2.09 -10.65
C ASN A 189 -4.34 0.84 -10.36
N SER A 190 -3.04 0.95 -10.60
CA SER A 190 -2.05 0.01 -10.08
C SER A 190 -1.37 0.61 -8.85
N ILE A 191 -1.04 -0.22 -7.86
CA ILE A 191 -0.44 0.21 -6.60
C ILE A 191 0.92 -0.47 -6.42
N TYR A 192 1.94 0.31 -6.11
CA TYR A 192 3.26 -0.17 -5.72
C TYR A 192 3.58 0.39 -4.33
N ARG A 193 3.62 -0.50 -3.34
CA ARG A 193 3.80 -0.19 -1.93
C ARG A 193 5.21 -0.49 -1.47
N ALA A 194 5.77 0.43 -0.71
CA ALA A 194 6.98 0.28 0.08
C ALA A 194 6.70 0.85 1.48
N ASP A 195 6.34 -0.02 2.42
CA ASP A 195 5.87 0.34 3.77
C ASP A 195 4.72 1.36 3.75
N ASP A 196 5.04 2.62 4.03
CA ASP A 196 4.14 3.78 4.14
C ASP A 196 4.15 4.69 2.89
N GLN A 197 4.94 4.33 1.87
CA GLN A 197 5.01 5.02 0.58
C GLN A 197 4.31 4.22 -0.50
N LEU A 198 3.60 4.93 -1.38
CA LEU A 198 2.92 4.37 -2.54
C LEU A 198 3.33 5.11 -3.81
N LEU A 199 3.54 4.36 -4.88
CA LEU A 199 3.32 4.86 -6.23
C LEU A 199 1.97 4.33 -6.71
N VAL A 200 1.04 5.22 -7.01
CA VAL A 200 -0.29 4.88 -7.53
C VAL A 200 -0.34 5.30 -8.98
N ASN A 201 -0.30 4.33 -9.89
CA ASN A 201 -0.44 4.60 -11.32
C ASN A 201 -1.92 4.56 -11.70
N THR A 202 -2.51 5.73 -11.90
CA THR A 202 -3.91 5.87 -12.28
C THR A 202 -4.15 5.28 -13.66
N HIS A 203 -5.26 4.59 -13.88
CA HIS A 203 -5.61 4.06 -15.19
C HIS A 203 -6.52 5.05 -15.93
N ILE A 204 -6.16 5.39 -17.17
CA ILE A 204 -6.97 6.23 -18.06
C ILE A 204 -7.50 5.35 -19.19
N TYR A 205 -8.81 5.35 -19.41
CA TYR A 205 -9.44 4.60 -20.49
C TYR A 205 -8.87 5.00 -21.85
N GLY A 206 -8.58 4.04 -22.72
CA GLY A 206 -7.98 4.28 -24.04
C GLY A 206 -6.47 4.52 -24.04
N PHE A 207 -5.81 4.53 -22.87
CA PHE A 207 -4.36 4.73 -22.76
C PHE A 207 -3.70 3.58 -22.00
N THR A 208 -2.51 3.20 -22.47
CA THR A 208 -1.70 2.21 -21.75
C THR A 208 -1.22 2.77 -20.41
N ALA A 209 -0.99 1.89 -19.44
CA ALA A 209 -0.49 2.28 -18.12
C ALA A 209 0.82 3.11 -18.16
N ALA A 210 1.64 2.99 -19.21
CA ALA A 210 2.86 3.80 -19.39
C ALA A 210 2.58 5.30 -19.57
N GLN A 211 1.47 5.62 -20.25
CA GLN A 211 1.05 6.99 -20.59
C GLN A 211 0.21 7.63 -19.48
N ALA A 212 -0.25 6.85 -18.50
CA ALA A 212 -1.11 7.36 -17.45
C ALA A 212 -0.29 7.92 -16.27
N PRO A 213 -0.83 8.89 -15.51
CA PRO A 213 -0.11 9.57 -14.44
C PRO A 213 0.19 8.65 -13.25
N VAL A 214 1.15 9.08 -12.42
CA VAL A 214 1.51 8.40 -11.17
C VAL A 214 1.51 9.39 -10.03
N LEU A 215 0.77 9.08 -8.97
CA LEU A 215 0.84 9.78 -7.70
C LEU A 215 1.91 9.12 -6.84
N HIS A 216 2.88 9.89 -6.37
CA HIS A 216 3.80 9.45 -5.31
C HIS A 216 3.27 9.95 -3.98
N LEU A 217 2.82 9.01 -3.15
CA LEU A 217 2.22 9.28 -1.87
C LEU A 217 3.11 8.78 -0.73
N ARG A 218 3.06 9.47 0.40
CA ARG A 218 3.57 8.98 1.68
C ARG A 218 2.55 9.27 2.75
N ARG A 219 2.28 8.27 3.57
CA ARG A 219 1.33 8.42 4.66
C ARG A 219 1.75 9.54 5.60
N VAL A 220 0.80 10.38 5.96
CA VAL A 220 0.98 11.38 7.02
C VAL A 220 -0.15 11.22 8.04
N ALA A 221 0.15 11.52 9.30
CA ALA A 221 -0.86 11.42 10.34
C ALA A 221 -1.99 12.43 10.09
N GLY A 222 -3.23 11.93 10.17
CA GLY A 222 -4.44 12.71 9.89
C GLY A 222 -4.81 12.76 8.40
N GLY A 223 -3.95 12.25 7.51
CA GLY A 223 -4.31 11.94 6.13
C GLY A 223 -5.16 10.67 6.05
N SER A 224 -5.85 10.49 4.92
CA SER A 224 -6.70 9.32 4.68
C SER A 224 -6.52 8.72 3.27
N MET A 225 -5.76 9.38 2.40
CA MET A 225 -5.60 8.98 1.01
C MET A 225 -4.80 7.68 0.90
N VAL A 226 -3.63 7.60 1.54
CA VAL A 226 -2.79 6.40 1.51
C VAL A 226 -3.54 5.20 2.11
N THR A 227 -4.25 5.41 3.21
CA THR A 227 -5.05 4.37 3.86
C THR A 227 -6.11 3.80 2.94
N THR A 228 -6.85 4.66 2.22
CA THR A 228 -7.86 4.20 1.26
C THR A 228 -7.26 3.30 0.18
N TYR A 229 -6.06 3.63 -0.33
CA TYR A 229 -5.36 2.79 -1.29
C TYR A 229 -4.87 1.46 -0.68
N LEU A 230 -4.39 1.48 0.57
CA LEU A 230 -3.98 0.26 1.28
C LEU A 230 -5.16 -0.66 1.57
N GLU A 231 -6.31 -0.13 1.99
CA GLU A 231 -7.55 -0.91 2.17
C GLU A 231 -8.00 -1.53 0.84
N SER A 232 -7.94 -0.76 -0.26
CA SER A 232 -8.21 -1.29 -1.60
C SER A 232 -7.24 -2.42 -1.97
N PHE A 233 -5.96 -2.33 -1.59
CA PHE A 233 -5.00 -3.41 -1.83
C PHE A 233 -5.37 -4.68 -1.07
N GLU A 234 -5.74 -4.56 0.22
CA GLU A 234 -6.15 -5.72 1.03
C GLU A 234 -7.42 -6.38 0.48
N HIS A 235 -8.42 -5.60 0.05
CA HIS A 235 -9.62 -6.16 -0.55
C HIS A 235 -9.32 -7.02 -1.79
N VAL A 236 -8.44 -6.55 -2.67
CA VAL A 236 -8.04 -7.34 -3.84
C VAL A 236 -7.19 -8.54 -3.43
N TRP A 237 -6.34 -8.39 -2.41
CA TRP A 237 -5.54 -9.50 -1.89
C TRP A 237 -6.39 -10.64 -1.36
N ASP A 238 -7.39 -10.34 -0.53
CA ASP A 238 -8.24 -11.33 0.12
C ASP A 238 -9.10 -12.11 -0.88
N ASP A 239 -9.57 -11.47 -1.94
CA ASP A 239 -10.37 -12.08 -3.00
C ASP A 239 -9.52 -12.80 -4.08
N ALA A 240 -8.21 -12.54 -4.15
CA ALA A 240 -7.34 -13.09 -5.18
C ALA A 240 -6.94 -14.55 -4.91
N THR A 241 -6.71 -15.30 -5.99
CA THR A 241 -6.33 -16.71 -5.94
C THR A 241 -4.81 -16.86 -5.78
N PRO A 242 -4.32 -17.59 -4.77
CA PRO A 242 -2.90 -17.91 -4.64
C PRO A 242 -2.33 -18.60 -5.89
N LEU A 243 -1.17 -18.13 -6.34
CA LEU A 243 -0.43 -18.76 -7.43
C LEU A 243 0.53 -19.80 -6.87
N GLU A 244 0.17 -21.08 -6.99
CA GLU A 244 1.08 -22.21 -6.72
C GLU A 244 2.33 -22.15 -7.59
#